data_AF-A0A850QKR0-F1
#
_entry.id   AF-A0A850QKR0-F1
#
_cell.length_a   1.000
_cell.length_b   1.000
_cell.length_c   1.000
_cell.angle_alpha   90.00
_cell.angle_beta   90.00
_cell.angle_gamma   90.00
#
_symmetry.space_group_name_H-M   'P 1'
#
loop_
_entity.id
_entity.type
_entity.pdbx_description
1 polymer ?
#
loop_
_entity_poly.entity_id
_entity_poly.type
_entity_poly.pdbx_seq_one_letter_code
_entity_poly.pdbx_strand_id
1 'polypeptide(L)'
;MKLNSLFIRAVWCCVAVYPAQWSYAGEQPDELKIIAVQVHAMDTQYPVNSIHTNEEAESIVTQSEALQQRLQNWYVSAERHCYDLFFVNNCLKQIKIDRRQYLPTLQRMEIEAKAVQRQLRIIARDQELAQKQTK
;
A
#
# COMPACT_ATOMS: atom_id res chain seq x y z
N MET A 1 -44.47 -42.77 8.02
CA MET A 1 -44.39 -43.69 6.86
C MET A 1 -44.21 -42.86 5.60
N LYS A 2 -43.08 -43.08 4.89
CA LYS A 2 -42.83 -43.02 3.44
C LYS A 2 -43.26 -41.76 2.65
N LEU A 3 -42.29 -40.99 2.11
CA LEU A 3 -41.83 -40.95 0.69
C LEU A 3 -42.96 -40.48 -0.27
N ASN A 4 -42.83 -39.57 -1.24
CA ASN A 4 -41.75 -39.22 -2.17
C ASN A 4 -42.23 -37.97 -2.96
N SER A 5 -41.45 -36.90 -3.08
CA SER A 5 -40.71 -36.50 -4.30
C SER A 5 -41.30 -36.87 -5.67
N LEU A 6 -41.57 -35.87 -6.51
CA LEU A 6 -41.37 -35.81 -7.98
C LEU A 6 -41.89 -34.44 -8.48
N PHE A 7 -41.01 -33.43 -8.66
CA PHE A 7 -40.38 -33.09 -9.94
C PHE A 7 -41.36 -32.82 -11.09
N ILE A 8 -41.63 -31.54 -11.36
CA ILE A 8 -41.83 -31.04 -12.73
C ILE A 8 -41.03 -29.74 -12.88
N ARG A 9 -40.04 -29.80 -13.77
CA ARG A 9 -39.22 -28.69 -14.28
C ARG A 9 -40.01 -27.94 -15.37
N ALA A 10 -39.98 -26.61 -15.31
CA ALA A 10 -40.11 -25.71 -16.48
C ALA A 10 -39.36 -24.42 -16.10
N VAL A 11 -38.10 -24.27 -16.50
CA VAL A 11 -37.69 -23.50 -17.69
C VAL A 11 -38.49 -22.21 -17.83
N TRP A 12 -37.98 -21.15 -17.21
CA TRP A 12 -38.15 -19.81 -17.75
C TRP A 12 -36.81 -19.09 -17.75
N CYS A 13 -36.26 -18.99 -18.96
CA CYS A 13 -35.24 -18.04 -19.35
C CYS A 13 -35.69 -16.63 -18.96
N CYS A 14 -35.08 -16.06 -17.93
CA CYS A 14 -34.85 -14.61 -17.89
C CYS A 14 -33.35 -14.40 -17.86
N VAL A 15 -32.87 -13.96 -19.02
CA VAL A 15 -31.52 -13.50 -19.29
C VAL A 15 -31.04 -12.59 -18.16
N ALA A 16 -29.83 -12.88 -17.72
CA ALA A 16 -29.06 -12.11 -16.75
C ALA A 16 -29.03 -10.63 -17.15
N VAL A 17 -29.77 -9.79 -16.42
CA VAL A 17 -29.50 -8.36 -16.34
C VAL A 17 -28.54 -8.18 -15.16
N TYR A 18 -27.27 -8.47 -15.39
CA TYR A 18 -26.23 -7.88 -14.55
C TYR A 18 -26.28 -6.38 -14.83
N PRO A 19 -26.51 -5.51 -13.83
CA PRO A 19 -26.24 -4.10 -14.04
C PRO A 19 -24.77 -4.01 -14.43
N ALA A 20 -24.51 -3.52 -15.64
CA ALA A 20 -23.21 -3.05 -16.03
C ALA A 20 -22.79 -2.03 -14.98
N GLN A 21 -21.90 -2.43 -14.08
CA GLN A 21 -21.18 -1.50 -13.23
C GLN A 21 -20.14 -0.88 -14.16
N TRP A 22 -20.47 0.29 -14.71
CA TRP A 22 -19.52 1.11 -15.42
C TRP A 22 -18.53 1.57 -14.35
N SER A 23 -17.42 0.85 -14.22
CA SER A 23 -16.25 1.33 -13.49
C SER A 23 -15.76 2.55 -14.25
N TYR A 24 -16.06 3.74 -13.72
CA TYR A 24 -15.57 5.00 -14.23
C TYR A 24 -14.04 4.95 -14.31
N ALA A 25 -13.54 4.80 -15.53
CA ALA A 25 -12.16 5.10 -15.87
C ALA A 25 -12.05 6.62 -15.98
N GLY A 26 -11.61 7.26 -14.90
CA GLY A 26 -11.33 8.70 -14.90
C GLY A 26 -11.60 9.34 -13.56
N GLU A 27 -10.59 9.35 -12.69
CA GLU A 27 -10.15 10.51 -11.90
C GLU A 27 -8.87 10.12 -11.13
N GLN A 28 -7.75 9.93 -11.82
CA GLN A 28 -6.45 9.62 -11.19
C GLN A 28 -5.58 10.77 -10.64
N PRO A 29 -5.77 12.06 -11.00
CA PRO A 29 -4.86 13.12 -10.54
C PRO A 29 -5.07 13.53 -9.07
N ASP A 30 -6.17 13.12 -8.44
CA ASP A 30 -6.44 13.38 -7.01
C ASP A 30 -5.58 12.49 -6.10
N GLU A 31 -5.53 11.17 -6.37
CA GLU A 31 -4.86 10.20 -5.50
C GLU A 31 -3.38 10.54 -5.25
N LEU A 32 -2.66 11.05 -6.26
CA LEU A 32 -1.28 11.49 -6.08
C LEU A 32 -1.16 12.65 -5.09
N LYS A 33 -2.11 13.59 -5.10
CA LYS A 33 -2.11 14.73 -4.15
C LYS A 33 -2.35 14.25 -2.73
N ILE A 34 -3.26 13.30 -2.55
CA ILE A 34 -3.50 12.67 -1.25
C ILE A 34 -2.24 11.98 -0.75
N ILE A 35 -1.57 11.19 -1.60
CA ILE A 35 -0.29 10.54 -1.27
C ILE A 35 0.77 11.60 -0.92
N ALA A 36 0.89 12.67 -1.70
CA ALA A 36 1.85 13.74 -1.45
C ALA A 36 1.66 14.40 -0.07
N VAL A 37 0.41 14.71 0.29
CA VAL A 37 0.08 15.26 1.61
C VAL A 37 0.44 14.27 2.72
N GLN A 38 0.11 12.99 2.55
CA GLN A 38 0.41 11.96 3.56
C GLN A 38 1.92 11.71 3.72
N VAL A 39 2.66 11.65 2.61
CA VAL A 39 4.13 11.53 2.63
C VAL A 39 4.76 12.73 3.33
N HIS A 40 4.30 13.95 3.02
CA HIS A 40 4.81 15.16 3.67
C HIS A 40 4.47 15.22 5.16
N ALA A 41 3.25 14.80 5.54
CA ALA A 41 2.85 14.70 6.93
C ALA A 41 3.73 13.71 7.71
N MET A 42 4.00 12.52 7.14
CA MET A 42 4.91 11.55 7.73
C MET A 42 6.34 12.08 7.83
N ASP A 43 6.82 12.80 6.82
CA ASP A 43 8.19 13.38 6.82
C ASP A 43 8.35 14.48 7.86
N THR A 44 7.29 15.26 8.08
CA THR A 44 7.23 16.25 9.15
C THR A 44 7.17 15.61 10.53
N GLN A 45 6.42 14.50 10.67
CA GLN A 45 6.28 13.79 11.93
C GLN A 45 7.54 12.98 12.30
N TYR A 46 8.22 12.42 11.31
CA TYR A 46 9.39 11.56 11.48
C TYR A 46 10.58 12.06 10.64
N PRO A 47 11.24 13.14 11.09
CA PRO A 47 12.47 13.61 10.46
C PRO A 47 13.59 12.58 10.60
N VAL A 48 14.66 12.74 9.82
CA VAL A 48 15.83 11.83 9.81
C VAL A 48 16.34 11.58 11.23
N ASN A 49 16.54 10.30 11.57
CA ASN A 49 17.06 9.84 12.87
C ASN A 49 16.17 10.14 14.10
N SER A 50 14.86 10.35 13.93
CA SER A 50 13.93 10.62 15.05
C SER A 50 13.30 9.38 15.69
N ILE A 51 13.53 8.19 15.13
CA ILE A 51 12.87 6.95 15.55
C ILE A 51 13.70 6.31 16.67
N HIS A 52 13.09 6.08 17.84
CA HIS A 52 13.82 5.54 19.00
C HIS A 52 13.10 4.38 19.70
N THR A 53 11.79 4.24 19.50
CA THR A 53 11.00 3.19 20.15
C THR A 53 10.58 2.10 19.16
N ASN A 54 10.24 0.92 19.67
CA ASN A 54 9.78 -0.19 18.83
C ASN A 54 8.37 0.11 18.28
N GLU A 55 7.53 0.76 19.09
CA GLU A 55 6.17 1.15 18.73
C GLU A 55 6.15 2.16 17.57
N GLU A 56 7.01 3.19 17.63
CA GLU A 56 7.17 4.14 16.52
C GLU A 56 7.66 3.43 15.26
N ALA A 57 8.65 2.55 15.38
CA ALA A 57 9.21 1.85 14.24
C ALA A 57 8.18 0.93 13.56
N GLU A 58 7.36 0.21 14.32
CA GLU A 58 6.28 -0.63 13.78
C GLU A 58 5.20 0.20 13.07
N SER A 59 4.81 1.33 13.67
CA SER A 59 3.86 2.27 13.07
C SER A 59 4.38 2.81 11.74
N ILE A 60 5.66 3.21 11.67
CA ILE A 60 6.29 3.76 10.46
C ILE A 60 6.38 2.70 9.37
N VAL A 61 6.80 1.48 9.69
CA VAL A 61 6.86 0.38 8.71
C VAL A 61 5.48 0.15 8.10
N THR A 62 4.45 0.03 8.94
CA THR A 62 3.08 -0.19 8.48
C THR A 62 2.56 0.94 7.59
N GLN A 63 2.74 2.19 8.01
CA GLN A 63 2.27 3.35 7.27
C GLN A 63 3.04 3.55 5.96
N SER A 64 4.37 3.40 5.98
CA SER A 64 5.21 3.54 4.79
C SER A 64 4.92 2.45 3.75
N GLU A 65 4.73 1.19 4.16
CA GLU A 65 4.35 0.10 3.26
C GLU A 65 2.97 0.33 2.64
N ALA A 66 1.98 0.79 3.42
CA ALA A 66 0.66 1.13 2.90
C ALA A 66 0.72 2.26 1.86
N LEU A 67 1.51 3.31 2.12
CA LEU A 67 1.70 4.41 1.16
C LEU A 67 2.47 3.99 -0.09
N GLN A 68 3.48 3.12 0.04
CA GLN A 68 4.19 2.57 -1.11
C GLN A 68 3.25 1.76 -2.00
N GLN A 69 2.35 0.96 -1.41
CA GLN A 69 1.34 0.21 -2.15
C GLN A 69 0.36 1.14 -2.86
N ARG A 70 -0.14 2.19 -2.18
CA ARG A 70 -1.01 3.20 -2.80
C ARG A 70 -0.32 3.90 -3.97
N LEU A 71 0.93 4.33 -3.79
CA LEU A 71 1.74 4.95 -4.84
C LEU A 71 1.98 4.00 -6.02
N GLN A 72 2.21 2.72 -5.76
CA GLN A 72 2.37 1.71 -6.80
C GLN A 72 1.05 1.49 -7.57
N ASN A 73 -0.08 1.41 -6.88
CA ASN A 73 -1.39 1.26 -7.51
C ASN A 73 -1.73 2.47 -8.40
N TRP A 74 -1.49 3.68 -7.88
CA TRP A 74 -1.61 4.91 -8.65
C TRP A 74 -0.71 4.87 -9.89
N TYR A 75 0.56 4.51 -9.74
CA TYR A 75 1.51 4.43 -10.85
C TYR A 75 1.05 3.45 -11.94
N VAL A 76 0.63 2.24 -11.57
CA VAL A 76 0.15 1.22 -12.52
C VAL A 76 -1.08 1.70 -13.26
N SER A 77 -2.02 2.34 -12.55
CA SER A 77 -3.21 2.89 -13.21
C SER A 77 -2.83 4.04 -14.15
N ALA A 78 -1.90 4.92 -13.73
CA ALA A 78 -1.51 6.09 -14.51
C ALA A 78 -0.73 5.69 -15.76
N GLU A 79 0.09 4.64 -15.64
CA GLU A 79 0.80 4.02 -16.76
C GLU A 79 -0.18 3.46 -17.80
N ARG A 80 -1.26 2.79 -17.38
CA ARG A 80 -2.32 2.33 -18.29
C ARG A 80 -2.96 3.51 -19.03
N HIS A 81 -3.33 4.56 -18.29
CA HIS A 81 -3.92 5.76 -18.88
C HIS A 81 -3.01 6.44 -19.91
N CYS A 82 -1.68 6.45 -19.66
CA CYS A 82 -0.72 7.04 -20.61
C CYS A 82 -0.74 6.38 -21.99
N TYR A 83 -1.08 5.09 -22.08
CA TYR A 83 -1.12 4.37 -23.37
C TYR A 83 -2.31 4.79 -24.24
N ASP A 84 -3.33 5.43 -23.66
CA ASP A 84 -4.49 5.96 -24.41
C ASP A 84 -4.23 7.38 -24.95
N LEU A 85 -3.09 7.99 -24.64
CA LEU A 85 -2.75 9.36 -25.02
C LEU A 85 -1.84 9.42 -26.25
N PHE A 86 -1.99 10.44 -27.08
CA PHE A 86 -1.11 10.65 -28.24
C PHE A 86 0.36 10.82 -27.85
N PHE A 87 0.63 11.52 -26.74
CA PHE A 87 1.98 11.77 -26.23
C PHE A 87 2.41 10.80 -25.14
N VAL A 88 2.28 9.48 -25.39
CA VAL A 88 2.60 8.39 -24.44
C VAL A 88 3.94 8.61 -23.73
N ASN A 89 5.01 8.88 -24.48
CA ASN A 89 6.36 9.03 -23.92
C ASN A 89 6.48 10.18 -22.91
N ASN A 90 5.80 11.30 -23.18
CA ASN A 90 5.81 12.43 -22.26
C ASN A 90 5.03 12.10 -20.99
N CYS A 91 3.85 11.46 -21.13
CA CYS A 91 3.05 11.01 -20.00
C CYS A 91 3.83 10.02 -19.12
N LEU A 92 4.41 8.98 -19.71
CA LEU A 92 5.22 7.98 -19.00
C LEU A 92 6.42 8.61 -18.28
N LYS A 93 7.03 9.63 -18.87
CA LYS A 93 8.13 10.38 -18.22
C LYS A 93 7.61 11.14 -16.99
N GLN A 94 6.48 11.83 -17.10
CA GLN A 94 5.92 12.60 -16.00
C GLN A 94 5.56 11.71 -14.80
N ILE A 95 4.82 10.62 -15.01
CA ILE A 95 4.42 9.72 -13.91
C ILE A 95 5.62 9.05 -13.22
N LYS A 96 6.73 8.85 -13.94
CA LYS A 96 7.99 8.36 -13.37
C LYS A 96 8.67 9.41 -12.49
N ILE A 97 8.64 10.68 -12.90
CA ILE A 97 9.15 11.79 -12.08
C ILE A 97 8.32 11.92 -10.80
N ASP A 98 6.99 11.92 -10.93
CA ASP A 98 6.07 12.00 -9.81
C ASP A 98 6.29 10.86 -8.81
N ARG A 99 6.44 9.61 -9.30
CA ARG A 99 6.77 8.47 -8.43
C ARG A 99 8.11 8.62 -7.73
N ARG A 100 9.14 9.10 -8.45
CA ARG A 100 10.49 9.31 -7.90
C ARG A 100 10.52 10.41 -6.84
N GLN A 101 9.57 11.33 -6.83
CA GLN A 101 9.46 12.38 -5.83
C GLN A 101 9.14 11.82 -4.44
N TYR A 102 8.31 10.77 -4.35
CA TYR A 102 7.77 10.29 -3.06
C TYR A 102 8.37 8.96 -2.59
N LEU A 103 8.69 8.06 -3.52
CA LEU A 103 9.17 6.72 -3.19
C LEU A 103 10.44 6.71 -2.32
N PRO A 104 11.48 7.54 -2.59
CA PRO A 104 12.69 7.53 -1.77
C PRO A 104 12.44 7.93 -0.32
N THR A 105 11.55 8.89 -0.07
CA THR A 105 11.18 9.33 1.29
C THR A 105 10.52 8.20 2.07
N LEU A 106 9.58 7.49 1.44
CA LEU A 106 8.93 6.32 2.05
C LEU A 106 9.94 5.20 2.35
N GLN A 107 10.83 4.90 1.42
CA GLN A 107 11.88 3.88 1.59
C GLN A 107 12.87 4.25 2.69
N ARG A 108 13.25 5.53 2.78
CA ARG A 108 14.11 6.04 3.86
C ARG A 108 13.51 5.73 5.23
N MET A 109 12.25 6.13 5.45
CA MET A 109 11.54 5.92 6.71
C MET A 109 11.43 4.44 7.07
N GLU A 110 11.07 3.61 6.08
CA GLU A 110 10.96 2.16 6.26
C GLU A 110 12.30 1.53 6.66
N ILE A 111 13.40 1.91 6.00
CA ILE A 111 14.75 1.41 6.29
C ILE A 111 15.21 1.85 7.68
N GLU A 112 15.04 3.13 8.02
CA GLU A 112 15.38 3.67 9.35
C GLU A 112 14.60 2.93 10.46
N ALA A 113 13.28 2.77 10.29
CA ALA A 113 12.44 2.04 11.23
C ALA A 113 12.88 0.57 11.38
N LYS A 114 13.09 -0.14 10.27
CA LYS A 114 13.57 -1.53 10.30
C LYS A 114 14.97 -1.65 10.92
N ALA A 115 15.83 -0.65 10.79
CA ALA A 115 17.12 -0.61 11.46
C ALA A 115 16.98 -0.50 12.98
N VAL A 116 16.10 0.38 13.47
CA VAL A 116 15.80 0.52 14.90
C VAL A 116 15.23 -0.78 15.49
N GLN A 117 14.26 -1.39 14.81
CA GLN A 117 13.70 -2.69 15.25
C GLN A 117 14.78 -3.77 15.40
N ARG A 118 15.74 -3.82 14.46
CA ARG A 118 16.85 -4.77 14.53
C ARG A 118 17.75 -4.47 15.73
N GLN A 119 18.08 -3.20 15.98
CA GLN A 119 18.90 -2.79 17.12
C GLN A 119 18.24 -3.13 18.46
N LEU A 120 16.95 -2.79 18.62
CA LEU A 120 16.21 -3.06 19.85
C LEU A 120 16.10 -4.57 20.12
N ARG A 121 15.90 -5.39 19.08
CA ARG A 121 15.89 -6.86 19.21
C ARG A 121 17.23 -7.41 19.67
N ILE A 122 18.34 -6.86 19.18
CA ILE A 122 19.69 -7.27 19.60
C ILE A 122 19.90 -6.92 21.08
N ILE A 123 19.58 -5.69 21.48
CA ILE A 123 19.70 -5.23 22.87
C ILE A 123 18.89 -6.10 23.83
N ALA A 124 17.63 -6.40 23.48
CA ALA A 124 16.77 -7.26 24.29
C ALA A 124 17.38 -8.66 24.46
N ARG A 125 17.91 -9.24 23.37
CA ARG A 125 18.57 -10.55 23.41
C ARG A 125 19.83 -10.53 24.28
N ASP A 126 20.66 -9.50 24.17
CA ASP A 126 21.89 -9.39 24.96
C ASP A 126 21.59 -9.26 26.45
N GLN A 127 20.53 -8.53 26.81
CA GLN A 127 20.04 -8.44 28.19
C GLN A 127 19.55 -9.80 28.72
N GLU A 128 18.78 -10.55 27.92
CA GLU A 128 18.34 -11.90 28.27
C GLU A 128 19.52 -12.85 28.50
N LEU A 129 20.56 -12.76 27.68
CA LEU A 129 21.77 -13.57 27.82
C LEU A 129 22.55 -13.21 29.09
N ALA A 130 22.73 -11.93 29.40
CA ALA A 130 23.39 -11.48 30.62
C ALA A 130 22.66 -11.91 31.89
N GLN A 131 21.32 -11.88 31.89
CA GLN A 131 20.49 -12.38 32.99
C GLN A 131 20.63 -13.89 33.21
N LYS A 132 20.87 -14.67 32.15
CA LYS A 132 21.10 -16.11 32.25
C LYS A 132 22.49 -16.47 32.75
N GLN A 133 23.50 -15.63 32.50
CA GLN A 133 24.88 -15.86 32.94
C GLN A 133 25.12 -15.52 34.41
N THR A 134 24.22 -14.73 35.01
CA THR A 134 24.31 -14.28 36.41
C THR A 134 23.47 -15.14 37.37
N LYS A 135 22.69 -16.09 36.84
CA LYS A 135 21.95 -17.12 37.59
C LYS A 135 22.73 -18.43 37.60
#